data_AF-A0A9P0QGA7-F1
#
_entry.id   AF-A0A9P0QGA7-F1
#
_cell.length_a   1.000
_cell.length_b   1.000
_cell.length_c   1.000
_cell.angle_alpha   90.00
_cell.angle_beta   90.00
_cell.angle_gamma   90.00
#
_symmetry.space_group_name_H-M   'P 1'
#
loop_
_entity.id
_entity.type
_entity.pdbx_description
1 polymer ?
#
loop_
_entity_poly.entity_id
_entity_poly.type
_entity_poly.pdbx_seq_one_letter_code
_entity_poly.pdbx_strand_id
1 'polypeptide(L)'
;MSPSAILLSGTSLSPWAYQRNYQLYSRELIRNIDPANYHKYNTSQTIYDYLQLYQGFFFAPVYEHEHDGAFLTKQAYEAMEEGDFNKVPLMSDHDFVKSVLKFAEQLVKHSQNPYLYQFLLQGVLGFHRNQSDLIFV
;
A
#
# COMPACT_ATOMS: atom_id res chain seq x y z
N MET A 1 15.07 -14.23 20.83
CA MET A 1 14.05 -14.45 19.78
C MET A 1 14.70 -14.07 18.45
N SER A 2 14.59 -14.93 17.43
CA SER A 2 14.99 -14.56 16.08
C SER A 2 13.95 -13.61 15.47
N PRO A 3 14.33 -12.65 14.63
CA PRO A 3 13.39 -11.77 13.95
C PRO A 3 12.47 -12.57 13.01
N SER A 4 11.20 -12.17 12.94
CA SER A 4 10.14 -12.75 12.11
C SER A 4 9.24 -11.63 11.59
N ALA A 5 8.53 -11.87 10.47
CA ALA A 5 7.65 -10.89 9.84
C ALA A 5 6.23 -11.44 9.61
N ILE A 6 5.23 -10.55 9.69
CA ILE A 6 3.84 -10.81 9.30
C ILE A 6 3.45 -9.79 8.22
N LEU A 7 2.95 -10.25 7.07
CA LEU A 7 2.61 -9.44 5.90
C LEU A 7 1.10 -9.52 5.61
N LEU A 8 0.38 -8.42 5.85
CA LEU A 8 -1.08 -8.37 5.74
C LEU A 8 -1.55 -7.33 4.72
N SER A 9 -2.31 -7.79 3.73
CA SER A 9 -2.99 -7.07 2.65
C SER A 9 -2.14 -6.08 1.87
N GLY A 10 -0.81 -6.27 1.83
CA GLY A 10 0.12 -5.37 1.16
C GLY A 10 1.49 -6.00 0.93
N THR A 11 2.18 -5.59 -0.13
CA THR A 11 3.55 -6.02 -0.43
C THR A 11 4.35 -4.87 -1.05
N SER A 12 5.68 -4.90 -0.94
CA SER A 12 6.56 -3.94 -1.63
C SER A 12 6.42 -3.98 -3.16
N LEU A 13 5.84 -5.05 -3.71
CA LEU A 13 5.52 -5.18 -5.13
C LEU A 13 4.16 -4.59 -5.53
N SER A 14 3.35 -4.11 -4.57
CA SER A 14 2.06 -3.52 -4.89
C SER A 14 2.24 -2.21 -5.67
N PRO A 15 1.39 -1.88 -6.66
CA PRO A 15 1.52 -0.64 -7.44
C PRO A 15 1.47 0.65 -6.61
N TRP A 16 0.86 0.57 -5.42
CA TRP A 16 0.72 1.67 -4.46
C TRP A 16 1.83 1.70 -3.40
N ALA A 17 2.72 0.71 -3.36
CA ALA A 17 3.78 0.63 -2.35
C ALA A 17 4.94 1.60 -2.60
N TYR A 18 5.03 2.16 -3.81
CA TYR A 18 6.00 3.21 -4.13
C TYR A 18 5.41 4.24 -5.09
N GLN A 19 5.98 5.43 -5.07
CA GLN A 19 5.58 6.54 -5.92
C GLN A 19 6.65 6.84 -6.97
N ARG A 20 6.19 6.98 -8.22
CA ARG A 20 7.00 7.52 -9.33
C ARG A 20 6.78 9.02 -9.43
N ASN A 21 7.69 9.74 -10.09
CA ASN A 21 7.51 11.16 -10.41
C ASN A 21 7.17 12.05 -9.21
N TYR A 22 7.66 11.72 -8.02
CA TYR A 22 7.35 12.42 -6.76
C TYR A 22 7.60 13.94 -6.87
N GLN A 23 8.67 14.34 -7.56
CA GLN A 23 9.01 15.75 -7.79
C GLN A 23 7.92 16.51 -8.57
N LEU A 24 7.35 15.87 -9.61
CA LEU A 24 6.26 16.44 -10.39
C LEU A 24 5.01 16.56 -9.53
N TYR A 25 4.64 15.49 -8.82
CA TYR A 25 3.47 15.49 -7.94
C TYR A 25 3.56 16.55 -6.85
N SER A 26 4.72 16.73 -6.21
CA SER A 26 4.93 17.79 -5.22
C SER A 26 4.72 19.18 -5.82
N ARG A 27 5.23 19.45 -7.02
CA ARG A 27 5.06 20.75 -7.70
C ARG A 27 3.62 21.01 -8.12
N GLU A 28 2.95 19.99 -8.67
CA GLU A 28 1.56 20.05 -9.09
C GLU A 28 0.61 20.25 -7.90
N LEU A 29 0.89 19.56 -6.78
CA LEU A 29 0.15 19.76 -5.53
C LEU A 29 0.24 21.22 -5.07
N ILE A 30 1.44 21.79 -5.02
CA ILE A 30 1.62 23.19 -4.63
C ILE A 30 0.92 24.12 -5.61
N ARG A 31 0.99 23.87 -6.92
CA ARG A 31 0.30 24.66 -7.94
C ARG A 31 -1.22 24.67 -7.72
N ASN A 32 -1.79 23.56 -7.27
CA ASN A 32 -3.22 23.46 -7.00
C ASN A 32 -3.63 24.11 -5.67
N ILE A 33 -2.77 24.03 -4.65
CA ILE A 33 -3.04 24.59 -3.33
C ILE A 33 -2.83 26.11 -3.31
N ASP A 34 -1.76 26.61 -3.95
CA ASP A 34 -1.35 28.02 -3.94
C ASP A 34 -0.94 28.48 -5.35
N PRO A 35 -1.91 28.58 -6.28
CA PRO A 35 -1.66 28.95 -7.67
C PRO A 35 -1.11 30.38 -7.82
N ALA A 36 -1.31 31.26 -6.86
CA ALA A 36 -0.82 32.64 -6.93
C ALA A 36 0.67 32.75 -6.60
N ASN A 37 1.19 31.89 -5.72
CA ASN A 37 2.57 31.96 -5.27
C ASN A 37 3.42 30.75 -5.68
N TYR A 38 2.90 29.80 -6.46
CA TYR A 38 3.61 28.54 -6.76
C TYR A 38 5.03 28.74 -7.31
N HIS A 39 5.26 29.82 -8.05
CA HIS A 39 6.56 30.22 -8.59
C HIS A 39 7.65 30.42 -7.52
N LYS A 40 7.27 30.69 -6.25
CA LYS A 40 8.20 30.84 -5.12
C LYS A 40 8.83 29.51 -4.69
N TYR A 41 8.19 28.38 -5.00
CA TYR A 41 8.63 27.06 -4.57
C TYR A 41 9.38 26.35 -5.72
N ASN A 42 10.59 26.84 -6.01
CA ASN A 42 11.39 26.39 -7.15
C ASN A 42 12.46 25.33 -6.79
N THR A 43 12.87 25.23 -5.51
CA THR A 43 13.85 24.27 -5.01
C THR A 43 13.22 23.17 -4.14
N SER A 44 13.90 22.03 -3.98
CA SER A 44 13.45 20.95 -3.10
C SER A 44 13.24 21.41 -1.67
N GLN A 45 14.11 22.30 -1.15
CA GLN A 45 13.97 22.85 0.20
C GLN A 45 12.69 23.68 0.34
N THR A 46 12.45 24.63 -0.58
CA THR A 46 11.24 25.47 -0.55
C THR A 46 9.95 24.67 -0.71
N ILE A 47 10.00 23.59 -1.49
CA ILE A 47 8.88 22.65 -1.67
C ILE A 47 8.63 21.88 -0.38
N TYR A 48 9.68 21.38 0.25
CA TYR A 48 9.61 20.67 1.52
C TYR A 48 9.03 21.55 2.62
N ASP A 49 9.61 22.73 2.85
CA ASP A 49 9.18 23.67 3.90
C ASP A 49 7.70 24.02 3.78
N TYR A 50 7.20 24.16 2.54
CA TYR A 50 5.80 24.42 2.28
C TYR A 50 4.91 23.19 2.52
N LEU A 51 5.29 22.03 1.98
CA LEU A 51 4.48 20.81 2.05
C LEU A 51 4.48 20.17 3.44
N GLN A 52 5.47 20.44 4.30
CA GLN A 52 5.46 20.00 5.70
C GLN A 52 4.22 20.47 6.47
N LEU A 53 3.59 21.56 6.04
CA LEU A 53 2.39 22.10 6.65
C LEU A 53 1.12 21.28 6.32
N TYR A 54 1.18 20.40 5.32
CA TYR A 54 0.04 19.63 4.83
C TYR A 54 0.14 18.16 5.25
N GLN A 55 -0.79 17.70 6.10
CA GLN A 55 -0.90 16.29 6.49
C GLN A 55 -1.85 15.53 5.55
N GLY A 56 -1.47 14.33 5.08
CA GLY A 56 -2.34 13.46 4.29
C GLY A 56 -1.62 12.41 3.42
N PHE A 57 -2.41 11.51 2.81
CA PHE A 57 -1.98 10.35 2.00
C PHE A 57 -1.40 10.69 0.60
N PHE A 58 -0.86 11.89 0.39
CA PHE A 58 -0.37 12.31 -0.94
C PHE A 58 0.95 11.65 -1.33
N PHE A 59 1.69 11.15 -0.36
CA PHE A 59 3.04 10.63 -0.54
C PHE A 59 3.15 9.18 -0.10
N ALA A 60 3.81 8.38 -0.92
CA ALA A 60 4.21 7.02 -0.63
C ALA A 60 5.75 6.92 -0.68
N PRO A 61 6.36 5.80 -0.24
CA PRO A 61 7.79 5.59 -0.37
C PRO A 61 8.31 5.82 -1.80
N VAL A 62 9.56 6.26 -1.92
CA VAL A 62 10.22 6.50 -3.21
C VAL A 62 11.57 5.79 -3.24
N TYR A 63 12.09 5.52 -4.44
CA TYR A 63 13.48 5.10 -4.60
C TYR A 63 14.39 6.32 -4.54
N GLU A 64 15.32 6.28 -3.60
CA GLU A 64 16.28 7.33 -3.29
C GLU A 64 17.53 7.21 -4.16
N HIS A 65 18.22 8.34 -4.34
CA HIS A 65 19.59 8.29 -4.84
C HIS A 65 20.50 7.70 -3.77
N GLU A 66 21.60 7.06 -4.16
CA GLU A 66 22.57 6.57 -3.17
C GLU A 66 23.18 7.73 -2.38
N HIS A 67 23.01 7.68 -1.06
CA HIS A 67 23.65 8.55 -0.08
C HIS A 67 23.69 7.85 1.28
N ASP A 68 24.48 8.40 2.22
CA ASP A 68 24.50 7.91 3.59
C ASP A 68 23.10 8.02 4.21
N GLY A 69 22.62 6.93 4.82
CA GLY A 69 21.28 6.84 5.38
C GLY A 69 20.12 6.62 4.40
N ALA A 70 20.36 6.39 3.10
CA ALA A 70 19.31 6.00 2.17
C ALA A 70 18.68 4.65 2.60
N PHE A 71 17.35 4.57 2.59
CA PHE A 71 16.59 3.41 3.00
C PHE A 71 16.25 2.49 1.82
N LEU A 72 15.83 3.04 0.68
CA LEU A 72 15.45 2.28 -0.51
C LEU A 72 16.09 2.88 -1.77
N THR A 73 17.17 2.26 -2.27
CA THR A 73 17.88 2.75 -3.46
C THR A 73 17.59 1.96 -4.74
N LYS A 74 16.95 0.80 -4.63
CA LYS A 74 16.65 -0.11 -5.75
C LYS A 74 15.21 -0.58 -5.77
N GLN A 75 14.78 -1.08 -6.93
CA GLN A 75 13.41 -1.55 -7.09
C GLN A 75 13.16 -2.79 -6.23
N ALA A 76 11.98 -2.88 -5.62
CA ALA A 76 11.61 -4.02 -4.77
C ALA A 76 11.68 -5.37 -5.52
N TYR A 77 11.40 -5.37 -6.83
CA TYR A 77 11.53 -6.56 -7.67
C TYR A 77 12.99 -7.00 -7.83
N GLU A 78 13.90 -6.07 -8.10
CA GLU A 78 15.35 -6.33 -8.23
C GLU A 78 15.91 -6.87 -6.92
N ALA A 79 15.59 -6.21 -5.79
CA ALA A 79 16.00 -6.68 -4.47
C ALA A 79 15.49 -8.10 -4.15
N MET A 80 14.26 -8.42 -4.57
CA MET A 80 13.68 -9.75 -4.39
C MET A 80 14.36 -10.80 -5.27
N GLU A 81 14.65 -10.48 -6.53
CA GLU A 81 15.32 -11.36 -7.48
C GLU A 81 16.75 -11.68 -7.03
N GLU A 82 17.48 -10.68 -6.54
CA GLU A 82 18.84 -10.82 -6.00
C GLU A 82 18.88 -11.51 -4.63
N GLY A 83 17.74 -11.61 -3.95
CA GLY A 83 17.69 -12.08 -2.57
C GLY A 83 18.29 -11.11 -1.56
N ASP A 84 18.38 -9.82 -1.91
CA ASP A 84 18.91 -8.75 -1.07
C ASP A 84 17.82 -8.19 -0.15
N PHE A 85 17.48 -9.01 0.83
CA PHE A 85 16.58 -8.68 1.91
C PHE A 85 16.84 -9.62 3.09
N ASN A 86 16.38 -9.23 4.28
CA ASN A 86 16.50 -10.06 5.46
C ASN A 86 15.65 -11.34 5.31
N LYS A 87 16.30 -12.50 5.28
CA LYS A 87 15.64 -13.81 5.18
C LYS A 87 15.18 -14.26 6.57
N VAL A 88 13.95 -13.90 6.92
CA VAL A 88 13.29 -14.23 8.19
C VAL A 88 12.05 -15.10 7.95
N PRO A 89 11.58 -15.88 8.93
CA PRO A 89 10.27 -16.51 8.85
C PRO A 89 9.19 -15.47 8.56
N LEU A 90 8.38 -15.74 7.55
CA LEU A 90 7.30 -14.87 7.07
C LEU A 90 5.97 -15.59 7.19
N MET A 91 4.99 -14.94 7.79
CA MET A 91 3.57 -15.33 7.71
C MET A 91 2.82 -14.27 6.89
N SER A 92 2.00 -14.69 5.94
CA SER A 92 1.24 -13.80 5.04
C SER A 92 -0.26 -14.07 5.10
N ASP A 93 -1.09 -13.18 4.53
CA ASP A 93 -2.52 -13.49 4.38
C ASP A 93 -2.75 -14.77 3.58
N HIS A 94 -1.82 -15.12 2.68
CA HIS A 94 -1.91 -16.35 1.92
C HIS A 94 -1.84 -17.58 2.82
N ASP A 95 -1.05 -17.53 3.89
CA ASP A 95 -0.97 -18.60 4.90
C ASP A 95 -2.25 -18.66 5.73
N PHE A 96 -2.81 -17.50 6.08
CA PHE A 96 -4.12 -17.41 6.72
C PHE A 96 -5.23 -17.99 5.82
N VAL A 97 -5.31 -17.59 4.55
CA VAL A 97 -6.33 -18.07 3.59
C VAL A 97 -6.22 -19.58 3.38
N LYS A 98 -5.01 -20.13 3.29
CA LYS A 98 -4.81 -21.59 3.25
C LYS A 98 -5.43 -22.29 4.45
N SER A 99 -5.31 -21.73 5.65
CA SER A 99 -5.91 -22.32 6.85
C SER A 99 -7.45 -22.34 6.79
N VAL A 100 -8.06 -21.25 6.30
CA VAL A 100 -9.51 -21.14 6.13
C VAL A 100 -10.02 -22.12 5.07
N LEU A 101 -9.34 -22.20 3.93
CA LEU A 101 -9.66 -23.17 2.88
C LEU A 101 -9.55 -24.60 3.39
N LYS A 102 -8.50 -24.92 4.16
CA LYS A 102 -8.32 -26.25 4.70
C LYS A 102 -9.41 -26.63 5.71
N PHE A 103 -9.83 -25.67 6.53
CA PHE A 103 -10.95 -25.85 7.42
C PHE A 103 -12.24 -26.14 6.64
N ALA A 104 -12.53 -25.37 5.58
CA ALA A 104 -13.70 -25.58 4.74
C ALA A 104 -13.68 -26.98 4.07
N GLU A 105 -12.52 -27.43 3.57
CA GLU A 105 -12.37 -28.80 3.03
C GLU A 105 -12.76 -29.87 4.05
N GLN A 106 -12.30 -29.74 5.30
CA GLN A 106 -12.61 -30.72 6.34
C GLN A 106 -14.08 -30.69 6.73
N LEU A 107 -14.67 -29.49 6.79
CA LEU A 107 -16.09 -29.32 7.07
C LEU A 107 -16.96 -29.99 6.00
N VAL A 108 -16.59 -29.88 4.72
CA VAL A 108 -17.27 -30.58 3.61
C VAL A 108 -17.15 -32.10 3.73
N LYS A 109 -15.99 -32.62 4.12
CA LYS A 109 -15.76 -34.07 4.22
C LYS A 109 -16.51 -34.74 5.37
N HIS A 110 -16.76 -34.01 6.45
CA HIS A 110 -17.26 -34.59 7.70
C HIS A 110 -18.65 -34.10 8.10
N SER A 111 -19.23 -33.14 7.38
CA SER A 111 -20.61 -32.70 7.59
C SER A 111 -21.56 -33.37 6.59
N GLN A 112 -22.75 -33.77 7.05
CA GLN A 112 -23.73 -34.43 6.20
C GLN A 112 -24.36 -33.50 5.14
N ASN A 113 -24.40 -32.19 5.37
CA ASN A 113 -25.02 -31.24 4.42
C ASN A 113 -24.57 -29.77 4.65
N PRO A 114 -23.33 -29.39 4.32
CA PRO A 114 -22.84 -28.04 4.56
C PRO A 114 -23.30 -27.06 3.47
N TYR A 115 -23.80 -25.89 3.88
CA TYR A 115 -24.06 -24.75 3.00
C TYR A 115 -22.90 -23.76 3.09
N LEU A 116 -22.26 -23.47 1.95
CA LEU A 116 -21.20 -22.47 1.85
C LEU A 116 -21.78 -21.21 1.21
N TYR A 117 -21.63 -20.09 1.90
CA TYR A 117 -22.02 -18.77 1.40
C TYR A 117 -20.76 -18.02 0.95
N GLN A 118 -20.79 -17.50 -0.27
CA GLN A 118 -19.77 -16.58 -0.76
C GLN A 118 -20.25 -15.16 -0.49
N PHE A 119 -19.49 -14.42 0.31
CA PHE A 119 -19.71 -12.99 0.50
C PHE A 119 -18.61 -12.23 -0.23
N LEU A 120 -19.01 -11.31 -1.12
CA LEU A 120 -18.12 -10.33 -1.72
C LEU A 120 -18.29 -9.03 -0.93
N LEU A 121 -17.31 -8.69 -0.10
CA LEU A 121 -17.27 -7.38 0.53
C LEU A 121 -16.70 -6.39 -0.48
N GLN A 122 -17.57 -5.67 -1.19
CA GLN A 122 -17.16 -4.53 -1.99
C GLN A 122 -17.02 -3.29 -1.09
N GLY A 123 -15.87 -3.18 -0.44
CA GLY A 123 -15.49 -1.98 0.30
C GLY A 123 -15.07 -0.88 -0.67
N VAL A 124 -15.83 0.22 -0.75
CA VAL A 124 -15.36 1.47 -1.37
C VAL A 124 -14.69 2.28 -0.26
N LEU A 125 -13.36 2.34 -0.26
CA LEU A 125 -12.64 3.26 0.61
C LEU A 125 -12.80 4.70 0.06
N GLY A 126 -13.48 5.57 0.81
CA GLY A 126 -13.26 7.02 0.70
C GLY A 126 -14.12 7.86 -0.24
N PHE A 127 -15.32 7.44 -0.66
CA PHE A 127 -16.23 8.32 -1.41
C PHE A 127 -17.56 8.56 -0.69
N HIS A 128 -17.94 9.84 -0.54
CA HIS A 128 -19.28 10.27 -0.13
C HIS A 128 -20.33 9.65 -1.07
N ARG A 129 -21.13 8.71 -0.58
CA ARG A 129 -22.37 8.29 -1.26
C ARG A 129 -23.55 9.02 -0.64
N ASN A 130 -24.38 9.61 -1.50
CA ASN A 130 -25.75 9.95 -1.12
C ASN A 130 -26.51 8.64 -0.82
N GLN A 131 -27.41 8.67 0.17
CA GLN A 131 -28.08 7.51 0.78
C GLN A 131 -28.98 6.66 -0.15
N SER A 132 -29.03 6.90 -1.47
CA SER A 132 -29.99 6.28 -2.38
C SER A 132 -29.56 4.96 -3.04
N ASP A 133 -28.30 4.54 -2.91
CA ASP A 133 -27.75 3.44 -3.74
C ASP A 133 -27.54 2.12 -2.95
N LEU A 134 -28.58 1.65 -2.27
CA LEU A 134 -28.66 0.27 -1.77
C LEU A 134 -29.58 -0.53 -2.68
N ILE A 135 -29.00 -1.18 -3.68
CA ILE A 135 -29.66 -2.23 -4.45
C ILE A 135 -29.14 -3.55 -3.91
N PHE A 136 -30.05 -4.34 -3.32
CA PHE A 136 -29.80 -5.75 -3.02
C PHE A 136 -30.05 -6.54 -4.30
N VAL A 137 -29.04 -7.28 -4.76
CA VAL A 137 -29.17 -8.33 -5.79
C VAL A 137 -29.23 -9.68 -5.08
#